data_AF-A0A851UQZ7-F1
#
_entry.id   AF-A0A851UQZ7-F1
#
_cell.length_a   1.000
_cell.length_b   1.000
_cell.length_c   1.000
_cell.angle_alpha   90.00
_cell.angle_beta   90.00
_cell.angle_gamma   90.00
#
_symmetry.space_group_name_H-M   'P 1'
#
loop_
_entity.id
_entity.type
_entity.pdbx_description
1 polymer ?
#
loop_
_entity_poly.entity_id
_entity_poly.type
_entity_poly.pdbx_seq_one_letter_code
_entity_poly.pdbx_strand_id
1 'polypeptide(L)'
;AGAHGVFKLHTSLEDVTCAKVLTQVGQETPVFTRFSTVLGQNGAAETAREVRGFAVKFYTNEGNWDIVGNNIPIFFIQDGVKFVDLIHSGKPEPQTHVPQAQTAHDSFWDFMSLTPDSLAMSLFSLSDYTIPRSYRMLKGFGVNTFVLVNKEGKRTFVKYHWKPHLGQHALVWDECLKLGGQDPDYLRR
;
A
#
# COMPACT_ATOMS: atom_id res chain seq x y z
N ALA A 1 9.74 2.41 6.65
CA ALA A 1 9.97 1.62 7.87
C ALA A 1 9.70 0.13 7.62
N GLY A 2 10.22 -0.79 8.43
CA GLY A 2 9.90 -2.22 8.30
C GLY A 2 10.17 -3.00 9.57
N ALA A 3 9.53 -4.16 9.71
CA ALA A 3 9.63 -5.00 10.90
C ALA A 3 9.43 -6.49 10.56
N HIS A 4 10.08 -7.34 11.36
CA HIS A 4 9.81 -8.79 11.37
C HIS A 4 8.55 -9.10 12.17
N GLY A 5 7.90 -10.20 11.85
CA GLY A 5 6.74 -10.71 12.58
C GLY A 5 6.43 -12.15 12.24
N VAL A 6 5.25 -12.60 12.67
CA VAL A 6 4.73 -13.95 12.42
C VAL A 6 3.31 -13.87 11.91
N PHE A 7 3.01 -14.63 10.86
CA PHE A 7 1.66 -14.94 10.42
C PHE A 7 1.24 -16.31 10.97
N LYS A 8 0.00 -16.41 11.45
CA LYS A 8 -0.65 -17.68 11.81
C LYS A 8 -2.05 -17.72 11.21
N LEU A 9 -2.38 -18.82 10.56
CA LEU A 9 -3.71 -19.05 10.02
C LEU A 9 -4.65 -19.55 11.13
N HIS A 10 -5.86 -19.00 11.20
CA HIS A 10 -6.90 -19.42 12.15
C HIS A 10 -7.89 -20.43 11.56
N THR A 11 -8.21 -20.32 10.28
CA THR A 11 -9.18 -21.18 9.58
C THR A 11 -8.56 -21.65 8.28
N SER A 12 -8.56 -22.95 8.04
CA SER A 12 -8.04 -23.53 6.79
C SER A 12 -8.83 -23.03 5.58
N LEU A 13 -8.12 -22.77 4.48
CA LEU A 13 -8.69 -22.42 3.17
C LEU A 13 -8.48 -23.54 2.14
N GLU A 14 -8.35 -24.80 2.59
CA GLU A 14 -8.03 -25.94 1.73
C GLU A 14 -9.05 -26.22 0.62
N ASP A 15 -10.28 -25.73 0.79
CA ASP A 15 -11.35 -25.79 -0.19
C ASP A 15 -11.06 -24.94 -1.44
N VAL A 16 -10.28 -23.87 -1.28
CA VAL A 16 -9.96 -22.90 -2.35
C VAL A 16 -8.48 -22.79 -2.70
N THR A 17 -7.56 -23.25 -1.85
CA THR A 17 -6.12 -23.21 -2.13
C THR A 17 -5.36 -24.44 -1.65
N CYS A 18 -4.32 -24.85 -2.39
CA CYS A 18 -3.35 -25.85 -1.96
C CYS A 18 -2.10 -25.25 -1.29
N ALA A 19 -2.01 -23.93 -1.11
CA ALA A 19 -0.86 -23.28 -0.48
C ALA A 19 -0.78 -23.61 1.02
N LYS A 20 0.33 -24.21 1.50
CA LYS A 20 0.46 -24.64 2.91
C LYS A 20 0.31 -23.51 3.91
N VAL A 21 0.82 -22.32 3.58
CA VAL A 21 0.68 -21.10 4.40
C VAL A 21 -0.79 -20.72 4.66
N LEU A 22 -1.73 -21.16 3.81
CA LEU A 22 -3.17 -20.89 3.91
C LEU A 22 -4.01 -22.15 4.20
N THR A 23 -3.40 -23.28 4.51
CA THR A 23 -4.11 -24.52 4.86
C THR A 23 -3.68 -25.12 6.20
N GLN A 24 -2.47 -24.84 6.67
CA GLN A 24 -1.95 -25.33 7.94
C GLN A 24 -2.30 -24.37 9.09
N VAL A 25 -3.43 -24.62 9.76
CA VAL A 25 -3.87 -23.84 10.92
C VAL A 25 -2.85 -23.91 12.07
N GLY A 26 -2.58 -22.76 12.69
CA GLY A 26 -1.68 -22.65 13.84
C GLY A 26 -0.18 -22.66 13.49
N GLN A 27 0.21 -23.04 12.27
CA GLN A 27 1.61 -22.97 11.84
C GLN A 27 2.10 -21.52 11.82
N GLU A 28 3.23 -21.28 12.48
CA GLU A 28 3.91 -19.99 12.40
C GLU A 28 4.66 -19.87 11.09
N THR A 29 4.37 -18.81 10.33
CA THR A 29 5.13 -18.43 9.14
C THR A 29 5.83 -17.11 9.42
N PRO A 30 7.17 -17.06 9.43
CA PRO A 30 7.89 -15.81 9.57
C PRO A 30 7.52 -14.85 8.45
N VAL A 31 7.40 -13.56 8.77
CA VAL A 31 7.16 -12.50 7.80
C VAL A 31 8.09 -11.32 8.01
N PHE A 32 8.34 -10.57 6.94
CA PHE A 32 8.88 -9.22 7.01
C PHE A 32 7.93 -8.27 6.31
N THR A 33 7.55 -7.19 6.99
CA THR A 33 6.66 -6.16 6.46
C THR A 33 7.42 -4.86 6.26
N ARG A 34 7.25 -4.24 5.09
CA ARG A 34 7.76 -2.89 4.81
C ARG A 34 6.59 -1.96 4.50
N PHE A 35 6.61 -0.80 5.17
CA PHE A 35 5.73 0.33 4.89
C PHE A 35 6.51 1.45 4.23
N SER A 36 5.85 2.18 3.32
CA SER A 36 6.47 3.31 2.62
C SER A 36 5.48 4.36 2.17
N THR A 37 5.99 5.53 1.81
CA THR A 37 5.39 6.47 0.86
C THR A 37 5.70 6.04 -0.58
N VAL A 38 5.33 6.84 -1.59
CA VAL A 38 5.46 6.52 -3.02
C VAL A 38 6.32 7.56 -3.76
N LEU A 39 5.98 8.84 -3.64
CA LEU A 39 6.55 9.94 -4.42
C LEU A 39 7.77 10.56 -3.74
N GLY A 40 7.80 10.61 -2.42
CA GLY A 40 8.98 11.08 -1.68
C GLY A 40 10.26 10.30 -2.00
N GLN A 41 11.39 11.00 -2.06
CA GLN A 41 12.72 10.37 -2.05
C GLN A 41 13.11 9.95 -0.62
N ASN A 42 14.25 9.27 -0.48
CA ASN A 42 14.82 8.99 0.85
C ASN A 42 15.04 10.32 1.61
N GLY A 43 14.50 10.41 2.82
CA GLY A 43 14.55 11.62 3.65
C GLY A 43 13.32 12.54 3.52
N ALA A 44 12.37 12.23 2.63
CA ALA A 44 11.08 12.93 2.63
C ALA A 44 10.29 12.62 3.90
N ALA A 45 9.52 13.61 4.38
CA ALA A 45 8.69 13.50 5.58
C ALA A 45 7.65 12.39 5.45
N GLU A 46 7.56 11.51 6.45
CA GLU A 46 6.66 10.34 6.39
C GLU A 46 5.17 10.70 6.54
N THR A 47 4.85 11.90 7.00
CA THR A 47 3.48 12.44 7.14
C THR A 47 2.94 13.09 5.87
N ALA A 48 3.70 13.13 4.78
CA ALA A 48 3.24 13.66 3.50
C ALA A 48 1.94 12.98 3.01
N ARG A 49 1.05 13.73 2.33
CA ARG A 49 -0.19 13.19 1.77
C ARG A 49 0.13 12.32 0.55
N GLU A 50 0.12 11.01 0.75
CA GLU A 50 0.47 10.04 -0.29
C GLU A 50 -0.22 8.69 -0.06
N VAL A 51 -0.27 7.86 -1.10
CA VAL A 51 -0.56 6.44 -0.91
C VAL A 51 0.52 5.82 -0.02
N ARG A 52 0.16 4.84 0.81
CA ARG A 52 1.13 4.07 1.60
C ARG A 52 1.29 2.67 1.03
N GLY A 53 2.53 2.29 0.77
CA GLY A 53 2.89 0.91 0.47
C GLY A 53 2.74 0.03 1.71
N PHE A 54 2.20 -1.17 1.52
CA PHE A 54 2.06 -2.21 2.53
C PHE A 54 2.49 -3.54 1.90
N ALA A 55 3.79 -3.82 1.95
CA ALA A 55 4.37 -5.02 1.38
C ALA A 55 4.72 -6.04 2.46
N VAL A 56 4.19 -7.26 2.33
CA VAL A 56 4.46 -8.37 3.26
C VAL A 56 5.11 -9.52 2.50
N LYS A 57 6.30 -9.91 2.96
CA LYS A 57 6.99 -11.12 2.50
C LYS A 57 6.73 -12.25 3.50
N PHE A 58 6.22 -13.37 3.01
CA PHE A 58 6.01 -14.60 3.75
C PHE A 58 7.13 -15.59 3.42
N TYR A 59 7.86 -16.01 4.45
CA TYR A 59 8.90 -17.03 4.33
C TYR A 59 8.27 -18.40 4.54
N THR A 60 7.58 -18.90 3.51
CA THR A 60 6.85 -20.17 3.59
C THR A 60 7.77 -21.37 3.36
N ASN A 61 7.33 -22.56 3.78
CA ASN A 61 8.04 -23.82 3.48
C ASN A 61 8.01 -24.20 1.98
N GLU A 62 7.24 -23.48 1.17
CA GLU A 62 7.05 -23.72 -0.26
C GLU A 62 7.63 -22.59 -1.13
N GLY A 63 8.47 -21.75 -0.53
CA GLY A 63 9.09 -20.59 -1.17
C GLY A 63 8.58 -19.26 -0.63
N ASN A 64 9.22 -18.17 -1.07
CA ASN A 64 8.79 -16.84 -0.68
C ASN A 64 7.50 -16.45 -1.42
N TRP A 65 6.53 -15.96 -0.67
CA TRP A 65 5.31 -15.38 -1.22
C TRP A 65 5.21 -13.93 -0.78
N ASP A 66 5.09 -13.02 -1.75
CA ASP A 66 5.02 -11.58 -1.47
C ASP A 66 3.62 -11.06 -1.82
N ILE A 67 2.97 -10.40 -0.87
CA ILE A 67 1.80 -9.58 -1.11
C ILE A 67 2.26 -8.12 -1.10
N VAL A 68 2.49 -7.57 -2.27
CA VAL A 68 2.94 -6.18 -2.46
C VAL A 68 1.71 -5.31 -2.65
N GLY A 69 1.18 -4.79 -1.55
CA GLY A 69 -0.06 -4.04 -1.52
C GLY A 69 0.11 -2.55 -1.23
N ASN A 70 -1.04 -1.88 -1.14
CA ASN A 70 -1.18 -0.49 -0.69
C ASN A 70 -2.22 -0.39 0.42
N ASN A 71 -2.30 0.78 1.06
CA ASN A 71 -3.34 1.07 2.06
C ASN A 71 -4.70 1.48 1.50
N ILE A 72 -4.84 1.52 0.17
CA ILE A 72 -6.06 1.86 -0.57
C ILE A 72 -6.41 0.68 -1.49
N PRO A 73 -7.69 0.29 -1.65
CA PRO A 73 -8.09 -0.93 -2.36
C PRO A 73 -8.01 -0.87 -3.89
N ILE A 74 -7.77 0.31 -4.45
CA ILE A 74 -7.72 0.57 -5.90
C ILE A 74 -6.44 1.31 -6.28
N PHE A 75 -6.23 1.54 -7.58
CA PHE A 75 -5.07 2.25 -8.11
C PHE A 75 -5.49 3.31 -9.14
N PHE A 76 -4.58 4.20 -9.52
CA PHE A 76 -4.87 5.35 -10.39
C PHE A 76 -5.08 4.99 -11.86
N ILE A 77 -4.58 3.83 -12.30
CA ILE A 77 -4.54 3.41 -13.70
C ILE A 77 -4.98 1.96 -13.81
N GLN A 78 -5.50 1.58 -14.98
CA GLN A 78 -5.97 0.23 -15.28
C GLN A 78 -4.90 -0.63 -15.95
N ASP A 79 -4.03 -0.01 -16.76
CA ASP A 79 -2.95 -0.68 -17.48
C ASP A 79 -1.57 -0.25 -16.95
N GLY A 80 -0.68 -1.22 -16.75
CA GLY A 80 0.69 -1.00 -16.28
C GLY A 80 1.54 -0.16 -17.24
N VAL A 81 1.20 -0.08 -18.53
CA VAL A 81 1.92 0.76 -19.50
C VAL A 81 1.90 2.24 -19.11
N LYS A 82 0.83 2.72 -18.48
CA LYS A 82 0.68 4.11 -18.01
C LYS A 82 1.39 4.39 -16.68
N PHE A 83 2.06 3.40 -16.09
CA PHE A 83 2.68 3.55 -14.77
C PHE A 83 3.78 4.61 -14.77
N VAL A 84 4.59 4.66 -15.83
CA VAL A 84 5.65 5.66 -15.96
C VAL A 84 5.07 7.07 -16.04
N ASP A 85 4.00 7.27 -16.83
CA ASP A 85 3.33 8.56 -16.96
C ASP A 85 2.74 9.04 -15.63
N LEU A 86 2.07 8.15 -14.89
CA LEU A 86 1.52 8.44 -13.56
C LEU A 86 2.62 8.82 -12.55
N ILE A 87 3.72 8.06 -12.53
CA ILE A 87 4.80 8.32 -11.58
C ILE A 87 5.54 9.62 -11.95
N HIS A 88 5.79 9.88 -13.23
CA HIS A 88 6.38 11.13 -13.67
C HIS A 88 5.49 12.34 -13.38
N SER A 89 4.17 12.21 -13.54
CA SER A 89 3.24 13.32 -13.30
C SER A 89 3.17 13.74 -11.84
N GLY A 90 3.32 12.80 -10.89
CA GLY A 90 3.29 13.08 -9.45
C GLY A 90 4.66 13.28 -8.78
N LYS A 91 5.76 12.94 -9.45
CA LYS A 91 7.12 13.22 -8.94
C LYS A 91 7.45 14.72 -9.13
N PRO A 92 8.49 15.23 -8.45
CA PRO A 92 8.93 16.62 -8.66
C PRO A 92 9.20 16.89 -10.14
N GLU A 93 8.82 18.06 -10.62
CA GLU A 93 8.96 18.42 -12.03
C GLU A 93 10.43 18.36 -12.47
N PRO A 94 10.73 17.79 -13.64
CA PRO A 94 12.12 17.48 -14.02
C PRO A 94 12.99 18.71 -14.23
N GLN A 95 12.41 19.88 -14.52
CA GLN A 95 13.14 21.12 -14.75
C GLN A 95 13.65 21.75 -13.44
N THR A 96 12.87 21.66 -12.36
CA THR A 96 13.12 22.37 -11.10
C THR A 96 13.35 21.44 -9.92
N HIS A 97 12.98 20.16 -10.04
CA HIS A 97 12.91 19.18 -8.97
C HIS A 97 12.02 19.60 -7.79
N VAL A 98 10.93 20.30 -8.07
CA VAL A 98 9.93 20.76 -7.09
C VAL A 98 8.52 20.29 -7.53
N PRO A 99 7.60 19.93 -6.62
CA PRO A 99 7.78 19.78 -5.16
C PRO A 99 8.18 18.37 -4.72
N GLN A 100 8.87 18.24 -3.58
CA GLN A 100 9.17 16.95 -2.95
C GLN A 100 7.95 16.39 -2.23
N ALA A 101 7.65 15.11 -2.48
CA ALA A 101 6.64 14.32 -1.75
C ALA A 101 5.22 14.94 -1.72
N GLN A 102 4.83 15.62 -2.80
CA GLN A 102 3.55 16.33 -2.88
C GLN A 102 2.94 16.17 -4.26
N THR A 103 1.64 15.95 -4.32
CA THR A 103 0.84 15.94 -5.56
C THR A 103 0.17 17.29 -5.83
N ALA A 104 0.49 18.33 -5.04
CA ALA A 104 -0.09 19.67 -5.14
C ALA A 104 0.69 20.54 -6.14
N HIS A 105 0.74 20.09 -7.40
CA HIS A 105 1.41 20.78 -8.50
C HIS A 105 0.77 20.42 -9.85
N ASP A 106 1.13 21.19 -10.87
CA ASP A 106 0.41 21.24 -12.15
C ASP A 106 0.42 19.90 -12.89
N SER A 107 1.60 19.27 -13.05
CA SER A 107 1.71 18.03 -13.82
C SER A 107 0.86 16.88 -13.26
N PHE A 108 0.72 16.79 -11.93
CA PHE A 108 -0.09 15.74 -11.32
C PHE A 108 -1.57 15.94 -11.64
N TRP A 109 -2.08 17.15 -11.44
CA TRP A 109 -3.49 17.46 -11.68
C TRP A 109 -3.84 17.52 -13.17
N ASP A 110 -2.90 17.87 -14.04
CA ASP A 110 -3.05 17.73 -15.49
C ASP A 110 -3.31 16.26 -15.86
N PHE A 111 -2.46 15.33 -15.41
CA PHE A 111 -2.65 13.88 -15.65
C PHE A 111 -4.00 13.39 -15.10
N MET A 112 -4.37 13.79 -13.88
CA MET A 112 -5.66 13.39 -13.28
C MET A 112 -6.84 13.90 -14.10
N SER A 113 -6.76 15.13 -14.63
CA SER A 113 -7.82 15.74 -15.44
C SER A 113 -7.99 15.06 -16.82
N LEU A 114 -6.89 14.56 -17.39
CA LEU A 114 -6.85 13.92 -18.71
C LEU A 114 -6.95 12.39 -18.65
N THR A 115 -6.97 11.79 -17.46
CA THR A 115 -7.11 10.34 -17.25
C THR A 115 -8.31 10.04 -16.37
N PRO A 116 -9.53 9.93 -16.94
CA PRO A 116 -10.76 9.72 -16.17
C PRO A 116 -10.75 8.47 -15.27
N ASP A 117 -10.03 7.42 -15.67
CA ASP A 117 -9.86 6.19 -14.86
C ASP A 117 -9.28 6.46 -13.46
N SER A 118 -8.56 7.57 -13.30
CA SER A 118 -7.92 7.97 -12.05
C SER A 118 -8.88 8.62 -11.06
N LEU A 119 -10.08 9.00 -11.48
CA LEU A 119 -11.02 9.82 -10.68
C LEU A 119 -11.37 9.18 -9.33
N ALA A 120 -11.64 7.87 -9.31
CA ALA A 120 -11.96 7.19 -8.05
C ALA A 120 -10.76 7.22 -7.09
N MET A 121 -9.55 7.04 -7.61
CA MET A 121 -8.33 7.05 -6.82
C MET A 121 -7.91 8.45 -6.37
N SER A 122 -8.19 9.50 -7.17
CA SER A 122 -7.92 10.89 -6.77
C SER A 122 -8.81 11.32 -5.60
N LEU A 123 -10.05 10.83 -5.51
CA LEU A 123 -10.88 11.03 -4.33
C LEU A 123 -10.29 10.35 -3.09
N PHE A 124 -9.74 9.14 -3.23
CA PHE A 124 -9.00 8.50 -2.12
C PHE A 124 -7.75 9.29 -1.74
N SER A 125 -7.02 9.84 -2.71
CA SER A 125 -5.78 10.58 -2.43
C SER A 125 -6.02 11.87 -1.65
N LEU A 126 -7.18 12.49 -1.85
CA LEU A 126 -7.65 13.66 -1.11
C LEU A 126 -8.28 13.33 0.25
N SER A 127 -8.64 12.07 0.50
CA SER A 127 -9.23 11.63 1.76
C SER A 127 -8.19 11.41 2.86
N ASP A 128 -8.65 11.11 4.07
CA ASP A 128 -7.81 10.82 5.22
C ASP A 128 -7.07 9.47 5.13
N TYR A 129 -7.34 8.64 4.12
CA TYR A 129 -6.56 7.42 3.85
C TYR A 129 -5.08 7.73 3.59
N THR A 130 -4.73 8.91 3.08
CA THR A 130 -3.37 9.26 2.68
C THR A 130 -2.58 10.06 3.71
N ILE A 131 -3.16 10.28 4.89
CA ILE A 131 -2.54 10.96 6.03
C ILE A 131 -2.70 10.16 7.33
N PRO A 132 -2.17 8.92 7.39
CA PRO A 132 -2.42 8.03 8.51
C PRO A 132 -1.75 8.48 9.80
N ARG A 133 -2.41 8.18 10.92
CA ARG A 133 -1.86 8.43 12.26
C ARG A 133 -0.65 7.56 12.60
N SER A 134 -0.60 6.34 12.06
CA SER A 134 0.47 5.35 12.29
C SER A 134 0.39 4.25 11.24
N TYR A 135 1.51 3.63 10.87
CA TYR A 135 1.50 2.40 10.05
C TYR A 135 0.71 1.25 10.70
N ARG A 136 0.63 1.23 12.04
CA ARG A 136 -0.16 0.23 12.81
C ARG A 136 -1.67 0.40 12.68
N MET A 137 -2.12 1.53 12.14
CA MET A 137 -3.53 1.92 12.00
C MET A 137 -3.95 2.00 10.53
N LEU A 138 -3.19 1.36 9.63
CA LEU A 138 -3.49 1.26 8.21
C LEU A 138 -4.26 -0.02 7.90
N LYS A 139 -5.28 0.11 7.04
CA LYS A 139 -5.71 -1.03 6.23
C LYS A 139 -4.64 -1.34 5.19
N GLY A 140 -4.61 -2.58 4.72
CA GLY A 140 -3.77 -3.01 3.61
C GLY A 140 -4.58 -3.79 2.60
N PHE A 141 -4.22 -3.70 1.33
CA PHE A 141 -4.96 -4.31 0.23
C PHE A 141 -3.98 -4.82 -0.82
N GLY A 142 -4.23 -6.01 -1.34
CA GLY A 142 -3.48 -6.53 -2.50
C GLY A 142 -3.80 -5.81 -3.81
N VAL A 143 -4.84 -4.96 -3.83
CA VAL A 143 -5.36 -4.19 -4.97
C VAL A 143 -5.84 -5.06 -6.13
N ASN A 144 -4.97 -5.85 -6.77
CA ASN A 144 -5.30 -6.72 -7.89
C ASN A 144 -6.16 -7.92 -7.47
N THR A 145 -6.88 -8.48 -8.44
CA THR A 145 -7.56 -9.76 -8.28
C THR A 145 -6.56 -10.87 -8.56
N PHE A 146 -6.34 -11.74 -7.58
CA PHE A 146 -5.49 -12.92 -7.70
C PHE A 146 -6.35 -14.17 -7.87
N VAL A 147 -5.68 -15.30 -8.04
CA VAL A 147 -6.32 -16.61 -8.13
C VAL A 147 -5.72 -17.53 -7.07
N LEU A 148 -6.59 -18.14 -6.28
CA LEU A 148 -6.27 -19.32 -5.50
C LEU A 148 -6.63 -20.56 -6.31
N VAL A 149 -5.81 -21.60 -6.19
CA VAL A 149 -6.00 -22.89 -6.86
C VAL A 149 -5.99 -23.99 -5.80
N ASN A 150 -7.05 -24.78 -5.73
CA ASN A 150 -7.16 -25.88 -4.77
C ASN A 150 -6.48 -27.18 -5.30
N LYS A 151 -6.55 -28.27 -4.54
CA LYS A 151 -5.89 -29.55 -4.88
C LYS A 151 -6.44 -30.19 -6.16
N GLU A 152 -7.70 -29.93 -6.51
CA GLU A 152 -8.35 -30.41 -7.73
C GLU A 152 -8.09 -29.50 -8.93
N GLY A 153 -7.31 -28.42 -8.78
CA GLY A 153 -7.03 -27.45 -9.83
C GLY A 153 -8.15 -26.42 -10.05
N LYS A 154 -9.18 -26.38 -9.20
CA LYS A 154 -10.27 -25.40 -9.27
C LYS A 154 -9.75 -24.01 -8.88
N ARG A 155 -10.06 -23.02 -9.71
CA ARG A 155 -9.66 -21.62 -9.55
C ARG A 155 -10.72 -20.81 -8.82
N THR A 156 -10.28 -20.00 -7.86
CA THR A 156 -11.12 -19.04 -7.13
C THR A 156 -10.49 -17.65 -7.16
N PHE A 157 -11.23 -16.63 -7.61
CA PHE A 157 -10.74 -15.26 -7.59
C PHE A 157 -10.72 -14.71 -6.17
N VAL A 158 -9.64 -13.99 -5.81
CA VAL A 158 -9.45 -13.45 -4.45
C VAL A 158 -8.93 -12.01 -4.47
N LYS A 159 -9.31 -11.24 -3.46
CA LYS A 159 -8.69 -9.97 -3.07
C LYS A 159 -8.13 -10.12 -1.65
N TYR A 160 -6.89 -9.69 -1.43
CA TYR A 160 -6.27 -9.74 -0.10
C TYR A 160 -6.54 -8.47 0.69
N HIS A 161 -6.85 -8.62 1.98
CA HIS A 161 -7.17 -7.52 2.89
C HIS A 161 -6.44 -7.69 4.22
N TRP A 162 -5.83 -6.62 4.71
CA TRP A 162 -5.27 -6.47 6.04
C TRP A 162 -6.15 -5.50 6.84
N LYS A 163 -6.63 -5.94 7.99
CA LYS A 163 -7.42 -5.11 8.92
C LYS A 163 -6.57 -4.83 10.17
N PRO A 164 -6.31 -3.55 10.51
CA PRO A 164 -5.52 -3.23 11.68
C PRO A 164 -6.32 -3.51 12.95
N HIS A 165 -5.72 -4.19 13.92
CA HIS A 165 -6.33 -4.44 15.24
C HIS A 165 -6.66 -3.16 16.00
N LEU A 166 -5.89 -2.09 15.77
CA LEU A 166 -6.07 -0.79 16.44
C LEU A 166 -7.15 0.09 15.78
N GLY A 167 -7.79 -0.38 14.72
CA GLY A 167 -8.68 0.42 13.90
C GLY A 167 -7.93 1.35 12.92
N GLN A 168 -8.70 2.05 12.10
CA GLN A 168 -8.19 2.98 11.09
C GLN A 168 -8.31 4.41 11.62
N HIS A 169 -7.17 5.11 11.68
CA HIS A 169 -7.08 6.48 12.20
C HIS A 169 -6.17 7.32 11.32
N ALA A 170 -6.49 8.61 11.22
CA ALA A 170 -5.75 9.57 10.43
C ALA A 170 -5.41 10.81 11.25
N LEU A 171 -4.41 11.54 10.77
CA LEU A 171 -4.12 12.90 11.19
C LEU A 171 -5.09 13.87 10.48
N VAL A 172 -5.03 15.15 10.85
CA VAL A 172 -5.59 16.24 10.04
C VAL A 172 -4.50 16.92 9.21
N TRP A 173 -4.87 17.58 8.10
CA TRP A 173 -3.89 18.08 7.13
C TRP A 173 -2.89 19.10 7.70
N ASP A 174 -3.36 20.07 8.50
CA ASP A 174 -2.49 21.07 9.15
C ASP A 174 -1.45 20.41 10.08
N GLU A 175 -1.88 19.40 10.85
CA GLU A 175 -1.00 18.63 11.70
C GLU A 175 0.06 17.88 10.87
N CYS A 176 -0.32 17.27 9.75
CA CYS A 176 0.62 16.53 8.89
C CYS A 176 1.79 17.40 8.42
N LEU A 177 1.51 18.63 7.99
CA LEU A 177 2.51 19.56 7.48
C LEU A 177 3.45 20.01 8.60
N LYS A 178 2.92 20.41 9.75
CA LYS A 178 3.72 20.82 10.92
C LYS A 178 4.59 19.67 11.40
N LEU A 179 3.98 18.49 11.57
CA LEU A 179 4.65 17.29 12.03
C LEU A 179 5.73 16.82 11.06
N GLY A 180 5.51 16.96 9.74
CA GLY A 180 6.51 16.61 8.73
C GLY A 180 7.78 17.47 8.80
N GLY A 181 7.68 18.70 9.31
CA GLY A 181 8.84 19.54 9.61
C GLY A 181 9.44 19.28 11.00
N GLN A 182 8.60 18.99 12.00
CA GLN A 182 9.02 18.80 13.39
C GLN A 182 9.65 17.42 13.65
N ASP A 183 9.10 16.36 13.04
CA ASP A 183 9.59 14.98 13.12
C ASP A 183 9.34 14.27 11.77
N PRO A 184 10.23 14.44 10.77
CA PRO A 184 10.06 13.81 9.46
C PRO A 184 10.06 12.27 9.51
N ASP A 185 10.56 11.66 10.59
CA ASP A 185 10.62 10.20 10.81
C ASP A 185 9.47 9.67 11.70
N TYR A 186 8.41 10.46 11.90
CA TYR A 186 7.32 10.19 12.84
C TYR A 186 6.66 8.80 12.71
N LEU A 187 6.45 8.29 11.50
CA LEU A 187 5.76 7.01 11.32
C LEU A 187 6.69 5.80 11.50
N ARG A 188 8.00 5.99 11.37
CA ARG A 188 9.05 4.98 11.53
C ARG A 188 9.49 4.82 12.98
N ARG A 189 9.47 5.92 13.75
CA ARG A 189 9.75 5.93 15.18
C ARG A 189 8.76 5.06 15.96
#